data_AF-A0A1F2UMF6-F1
#
_entry.id   AF-A0A1F2UMF6-F1
#
_cell.length_a   1.000
_cell.length_b   1.000
_cell.length_c   1.000
_cell.angle_alpha   90.00
_cell.angle_beta   90.00
_cell.angle_gamma   90.00
#
_symmetry.space_group_name_H-M   'P 1'
#
loop_
_entity.id
_entity.type
_entity.pdbx_description
1 polymer ?
#
loop_
_entity_poly.entity_id
_entity_poly.type
_entity_poly.pdbx_seq_one_letter_code
_entity_poly.pdbx_strand_id
1 'polypeptide(L)'
;MKILKRANRLYYTRPDGYPQIRIYHKKGSGKKVPRYLLKCGCCDQKLEIYYDDEGLEINGVNGSIDDWREIVLPLLQIEQNGNKPIVT
;
A
#
# COMPACT_ATOMS: atom_id res chain seq x y z
N MET A 1 7.45 9.47 -5.50
CA MET A 1 6.34 8.49 -5.46
C MET A 1 5.02 9.13 -5.87
N LYS A 2 4.26 8.55 -6.82
CA LYS A 2 2.89 9.01 -7.12
C LYS A 2 1.95 8.53 -6.02
N ILE A 3 1.41 9.45 -5.23
CA ILE A 3 0.54 9.12 -4.09
C ILE A 3 -0.85 8.76 -4.61
N LEU A 4 -1.27 7.52 -4.36
CA LEU A 4 -2.62 7.07 -4.71
C LEU A 4 -3.62 7.66 -3.71
N LYS A 5 -4.53 8.50 -4.21
CA LYS A 5 -5.62 9.05 -3.40
C LYS A 5 -6.94 8.43 -3.86
N ARG A 6 -7.65 7.76 -2.96
CA ARG A 6 -9.00 7.21 -3.22
C ARG A 6 -9.90 7.53 -2.03
N ALA A 7 -10.97 8.28 -2.25
CA ALA A 7 -11.91 8.65 -1.20
C ALA A 7 -13.16 7.75 -1.23
N ASN A 8 -12.99 6.43 -1.08
CA ASN A 8 -14.14 5.54 -0.96
C ASN A 8 -14.58 5.44 0.50
N ARG A 9 -15.61 6.23 0.84
CA ARG A 9 -16.24 6.25 2.17
C ARG A 9 -17.10 5.00 2.42
N LEU A 10 -17.56 4.32 1.37
CA LEU A 10 -18.53 3.22 1.42
C LEU A 10 -17.91 1.89 1.00
N TYR A 11 -18.51 0.79 1.46
CA TYR A 11 -18.19 -0.57 1.02
C TYR A 11 -18.42 -0.71 -0.49
N TYR A 12 -17.42 -1.22 -1.20
CA TYR A 12 -17.51 -1.51 -2.63
C TYR A 12 -16.87 -2.87 -2.90
N THR A 13 -17.63 -3.78 -3.51
CA THR A 13 -17.13 -5.06 -3.99
C THR A 13 -16.64 -4.90 -5.41
N ARG A 14 -15.40 -5.31 -5.67
CA ARG A 14 -14.80 -5.26 -6.99
C ARG A 14 -15.39 -6.37 -7.89
N PRO A 15 -15.23 -6.28 -9.22
CA PRO A 15 -15.66 -7.33 -10.14
C PRO A 15 -15.02 -8.72 -9.86
N ASP A 16 -13.84 -8.73 -9.25
CA ASP A 16 -13.13 -9.94 -8.80
C ASP A 16 -13.72 -10.57 -7.52
N GLY A 17 -14.81 -10.01 -6.98
CA GLY A 17 -15.47 -10.49 -5.76
C GLY A 17 -14.82 -10.01 -4.47
N TYR A 18 -13.66 -9.36 -4.50
CA TYR A 18 -12.99 -8.88 -3.30
C TYR A 18 -13.50 -7.49 -2.87
N PRO A 19 -13.63 -7.24 -1.55
CA PRO A 19 -13.86 -5.89 -1.05
C PRO A 19 -12.70 -4.97 -1.45
N GLN A 20 -13.03 -3.81 -2.00
CA GLN A 20 -12.01 -2.81 -2.31
C GLN A 20 -11.42 -2.23 -1.02
N ILE A 21 -10.09 -2.21 -0.93
CA ILE A 21 -9.36 -1.56 0.17
C ILE A 21 -9.63 -0.06 0.15
N ARG A 22 -10.00 0.49 1.32
CA ARG A 22 -10.16 1.93 1.52
C ARG A 22 -8.81 2.54 1.88
N ILE A 23 -8.40 3.58 1.15
CA ILE A 23 -7.05 4.16 1.24
C ILE A 23 -7.14 5.60 1.72
N TYR A 24 -6.51 5.90 2.85
CA TYR A 24 -6.39 7.25 3.35
C TYR A 24 -4.92 7.63 3.40
N HIS A 25 -4.57 8.76 2.77
CA HIS A 25 -3.22 9.29 2.87
C HIS A 25 -3.15 10.35 3.95
N LYS A 26 -2.21 10.20 4.89
CA LYS A 26 -1.97 11.16 5.95
C LYS A 26 -0.58 11.77 5.75
N LYS A 27 -0.53 13.08 5.52
CA LYS A 27 0.72 13.82 5.49
C LYS A 27 1.40 13.73 6.86
N GLY A 28 2.72 13.66 6.86
CA GLY A 28 3.51 13.80 8.07
C GLY A 28 3.31 15.19 8.69
N SER A 29 3.42 15.27 10.01
CA SER A 29 3.33 16.55 10.74
C SER A 29 4.13 16.45 12.04
N GLY A 30 5.04 17.40 12.28
CA GLY A 30 5.94 17.35 13.43
C GLY A 30 6.77 16.06 13.41
N LYS A 31 6.75 15.32 14.52
CA LYS A 31 7.47 14.03 14.66
C LYS A 31 6.79 12.83 13.95
N LYS A 32 5.64 13.02 13.31
CA LYS A 32 4.91 11.93 12.63
C LYS A 32 5.32 11.89 11.16
N VAL A 33 5.86 10.76 10.72
CA VAL A 33 6.17 10.49 9.31
C VAL A 33 4.89 10.30 8.47
N PRO A 34 4.93 10.59 7.16
CA PRO A 34 3.78 10.37 6.29
C PRO A 34 3.42 8.89 6.20
N ARG A 35 2.14 8.60 5.93
CA ARG A 35 1.67 7.20 5.86
C ARG A 35 0.42 7.00 5.02
N TYR A 36 0.24 5.76 4.57
CA TYR A 36 -1.05 5.23 4.18
C TYR A 36 -1.73 4.57 5.38
N LEU A 37 -3.03 4.83 5.53
CA LEU A 37 -3.93 4.03 6.34
C LEU A 37 -4.82 3.24 5.37
N LEU A 38 -4.63 1.93 5.37
CA LEU A 38 -5.45 0.98 4.65
C LEU A 38 -6.51 0.43 5.60
N LYS A 39 -7.77 0.44 5.17
CA LYS A 39 -8.85 -0.24 5.89
C LYS A 39 -9.46 -1.30 5.00
N CYS A 40 -9.83 -2.44 5.59
CA CYS A 40 -10.64 -3.42 4.92
C CYS A 40 -11.93 -2.77 4.42
N GLY A 41 -12.41 -3.22 3.27
CA GLY A 41 -13.75 -2.87 2.80
C GLY A 41 -14.80 -3.47 3.74
N CYS A 42 -14.68 -4.76 4.06
CA CYS A 42 -15.71 -5.56 4.73
C CYS A 42 -15.74 -5.50 6.27
N CYS A 43 -14.70 -4.98 6.92
CA CYS A 43 -14.61 -4.97 8.39
C CYS A 43 -13.77 -3.78 8.89
N ASP A 44 -13.60 -3.69 10.21
CA ASP A 44 -12.88 -2.60 10.87
C ASP A 44 -11.37 -2.80 10.98
N GLN A 45 -10.86 -3.90 10.41
CA GLN A 45 -9.43 -4.14 10.35
C GLN A 45 -8.71 -3.07 9.52
N LYS A 46 -7.48 -2.74 9.94
CA LYS A 46 -6.67 -1.68 9.36
C LYS A 46 -5.18 -2.01 9.40
N LEU A 47 -4.45 -1.44 8.45
CA LEU A 47 -3.00 -1.50 8.35
C LEU A 47 -2.48 -0.08 8.09
N GLU A 48 -1.39 0.30 8.74
CA GLU A 48 -0.66 1.52 8.41
C GLU A 48 0.66 1.16 7.72
N ILE A 49 1.00 1.91 6.67
CA ILE A 49 2.27 1.82 5.96
C ILE A 49 2.93 3.18 6.07
N TYR A 50 3.98 3.27 6.87
CA TYR A 50 4.82 4.45 6.98
C TYR A 50 5.89 4.40 5.90
N TYR A 51 6.33 5.56 5.43
CA TYR A 51 7.32 5.63 4.38
C TYR A 51 8.13 6.93 4.47
N ASP A 52 9.32 6.88 3.90
CA ASP A 52 10.16 8.03 3.58
C ASP A 52 10.73 7.85 2.16
N ASP A 53 11.87 8.49 1.88
CA ASP A 53 12.52 8.42 0.57
C ASP A 53 13.35 7.13 0.37
N GLU A 54 13.63 6.37 1.43
CA GLU A 54 14.56 5.24 1.44
C GLU A 54 13.87 3.89 1.75
N GLY A 55 12.75 3.89 2.48
CA GLY A 55 12.13 2.66 2.96
C GLY A 55 10.65 2.74 3.29
N LEU A 56 10.10 1.58 3.68
CA LEU A 56 8.74 1.44 4.21
C LEU A 56 8.79 0.75 5.58
N GLU A 57 7.89 1.14 6.46
CA GLU A 57 7.52 0.36 7.63
C GLU A 57 6.10 -0.19 7.44
N ILE A 58 5.97 -1.52 7.41
CA ILE A 58 4.69 -2.21 7.30
C ILE A 58 4.50 -3.04 8.56
N ASN A 59 3.44 -2.74 9.32
CA ASN A 59 3.08 -3.47 10.54
C ASN A 59 4.24 -3.56 11.58
N GLY A 60 5.01 -2.47 11.74
CA GLY A 60 6.13 -2.39 12.68
C GLY A 60 7.44 -3.01 12.19
N VAL A 61 7.47 -3.58 10.99
CA VAL A 61 8.70 -4.06 10.34
C VAL A 61 9.21 -2.99 9.39
N ASN A 62 10.43 -2.52 9.61
CA ASN A 62 11.10 -1.54 8.75
C ASN A 62 12.01 -2.25 7.74
N GLY A 63 12.07 -1.74 6.50
CA GLY A 63 12.89 -2.30 5.43
C GLY A 63 13.06 -1.32 4.27
N SER A 64 14.09 -1.52 3.46
CA SER A 64 14.35 -0.70 2.28
C SER A 64 13.27 -0.90 1.21
N ILE A 65 13.14 0.04 0.27
CA ILE A 65 12.23 -0.14 -0.87
C ILE A 65 12.52 -1.43 -1.64
N ASP A 66 13.80 -1.80 -1.78
CA ASP A 66 14.20 -2.97 -2.55
C ASP A 66 13.87 -4.28 -1.81
N ASP A 67 14.06 -4.35 -0.49
CA ASP A 67 13.61 -5.48 0.33
C ASP A 67 12.10 -5.72 0.14
N TRP A 68 11.30 -4.65 0.22
CA TRP A 68 9.86 -4.75 0.05
C TRP A 68 9.46 -5.17 -1.36
N ARG A 69 10.19 -4.75 -2.39
CA ARG A 69 9.94 -5.19 -3.77
C ARG A 69 10.22 -6.67 -3.95
N GLU A 70 11.35 -7.15 -3.44
CA GLU A 70 11.73 -8.57 -3.51
C GLU A 70 10.71 -9.47 -2.80
N ILE A 71 10.15 -9.01 -1.68
CA ILE A 71 9.16 -9.77 -0.90
C ILE A 71 7.75 -9.69 -1.52
N VAL A 72 7.28 -8.50 -1.89
CA VAL A 72 5.86 -8.27 -2.20
C VAL A 72 5.54 -8.49 -3.67
N LEU A 73 6.42 -8.11 -4.61
CA LEU A 73 6.11 -8.23 -6.05
C LEU A 73 5.82 -9.67 -6.50
N PRO A 74 6.57 -10.69 -6.05
CA PRO A 74 6.24 -12.08 -6.37
C PRO A 74 4.85 -12.49 -5.89
N LEU A 75 4.42 -12.02 -4.71
CA LEU A 75 3.10 -12.30 -4.16
C LEU A 75 1.97 -11.63 -4.96
N LEU A 76 2.28 -10.52 -5.62
CA LEU A 76 1.37 -9.82 -6.52
C LEU A 76 1.37 -10.39 -7.94
N GLN A 77 2.12 -11.48 -8.19
CA GLN A 77 2.31 -12.08 -9.52
C GLN A 77 2.87 -11.06 -10.53
N ILE A 78 3.65 -10.09 -10.05
CA ILE A 78 4.33 -9.11 -10.90
C ILE A 78 5.71 -9.69 -11.20
N GLU A 79 5.91 -10.12 -12.45
CA GLU A 79 7.23 -10.52 -12.91
C GLU A 79 8.15 -9.31 -13.00
N GLN A 80 9.31 -9.37 -12.34
CA GLN A 80 10.38 -8.41 -12.55
C GLN A 80 11.14 -8.76 -13.83
N ASN A 81 10.52 -8.53 -15.00
CA ASN A 81 11.28 -8.49 -16.24
C ASN A 81 12.09 -7.21 -16.22
N GLY A 82 13.43 -7.36 -16.19
CA GLY A 82 14.39 -6.27 -16.12
C GLY A 82 13.92 -5.05 -16.91
N ASN A 83 13.58 -3.97 -16.19
CA ASN A 83 13.19 -2.66 -16.71
C ASN A 83 11.88 -2.51 -17.50
N LYS A 84 10.78 -3.20 -17.14
CA LYS A 84 9.42 -2.60 -17.21
C LYS A 84 8.37 -3.50 -16.53
N PRO A 85 7.57 -2.99 -15.58
CA PRO A 85 6.39 -3.71 -15.11
C PRO A 85 5.36 -3.80 -16.24
N ILE A 86 5.08 -5.00 -16.71
CA ILE A 86 3.94 -5.30 -17.58
C ILE A 86 2.78 -5.61 -16.64
N VAL A 87 1.73 -4.78 -16.69
CA VAL A 87 0.44 -5.11 -16.08
C VAL A 87 -0.36 -5.82 -17.16
N THR A 88 -0.46 -7.14 -17.06
CA THR A 88 -1.39 -7.95 -17.86
C THR A 88 -2.83 -7.78 -17.40
#